data_AF-A0A162SUQ5-F1
#
_entry.id   AF-A0A162SUQ5-F1
#
_cell.length_a   1.000
_cell.length_b   1.000
_cell.length_c   1.000
_cell.angle_alpha   90.00
_cell.angle_beta   90.00
_cell.angle_gamma   90.00
#
_symmetry.space_group_name_H-M   'P 1'
#
loop_
_entity.id
_entity.type
_entity.pdbx_description
1 polymer ?
#
loop_
_entity_poly.entity_id
_entity_poly.type
_entity_poly.pdbx_seq_one_letter_code
_entity_poly.pdbx_strand_id
1 'polypeptide(L)'
;MEVVNNLQSVVIENNKVAEKVGMKVSELGAKSEKISMITQTIRGITSQVNLLSLNASIEAARAGEAGKGFAVVAAEIKKLADDTAKSTVEIENIVCEFKEIILGTNKEMIVAKEVINATSRMSKETGIAFSSIDTAVSTIIKKIDMLVDGINRINKNKQETTRAIEDISAVSEQSASTTEEIYPLRYKNRPLV
;
A
#
# COMPACT_ATOMS: atom_id res chain seq x y z
N MET A 1 -13.18 -11.37 2.49
CA MET A 1 -12.91 -10.05 1.85
C MET A 1 -12.40 -8.99 2.81
N GLU A 2 -12.69 -9.05 4.11
CA GLU A 2 -12.26 -8.04 5.10
C GLU A 2 -10.75 -7.72 5.06
N VAL A 3 -9.90 -8.75 5.00
CA VAL A 3 -8.43 -8.58 4.92
C VAL A 3 -7.99 -7.83 3.66
N VAL A 4 -8.62 -8.09 2.51
CA VAL A 4 -8.32 -7.41 1.24
C VAL A 4 -8.77 -5.95 1.30
N ASN A 5 -9.94 -5.68 1.88
CA ASN A 5 -10.45 -4.32 2.07
C ASN A 5 -9.56 -3.52 3.04
N ASN A 6 -9.11 -4.15 4.12
CA ASN A 6 -8.13 -3.55 5.03
C ASN A 6 -6.81 -3.24 4.32
N LEU A 7 -6.30 -4.16 3.49
CA LEU A 7 -5.09 -3.92 2.72
C LEU A 7 -5.22 -2.71 1.79
N GLN A 8 -6.34 -2.58 1.08
CA GLN A 8 -6.59 -1.41 0.22
C GLN A 8 -6.66 -0.11 1.03
N SER A 9 -7.30 -0.14 2.21
CA SER A 9 -7.38 1.02 3.10
C SER A 9 -6.00 1.49 3.57
N VAL A 10 -5.15 0.55 4.01
CA VAL A 10 -3.78 0.82 4.45
C VAL A 10 -2.92 1.43 3.33
N VAL A 11 -3.07 0.94 2.09
CA VAL A 11 -2.37 1.51 0.93
C VAL A 11 -2.78 2.97 0.70
N ILE A 12 -4.08 3.27 0.78
CA ILE A 12 -4.60 4.64 0.61
C ILE A 12 -4.04 5.54 1.71
N GLU A 13 -3.99 5.05 2.95
CA GLU A 13 -3.44 5.79 4.07
C GLU A 13 -1.93 6.06 3.89
N ASN A 14 -1.17 5.05 3.47
CA ASN A 14 0.26 5.22 3.15
C ASN A 14 0.49 6.29 2.08
N ASN A 15 -0.35 6.33 1.04
CA ASN A 15 -0.26 7.37 0.01
C ASN A 15 -0.49 8.78 0.60
N LYS A 16 -1.52 8.94 1.44
CA LYS A 16 -1.78 10.21 2.14
C LYS A 16 -0.63 10.62 3.05
N VAL A 17 -0.02 9.67 3.76
CA VAL A 17 1.15 9.93 4.61
C VAL A 17 2.33 10.39 3.76
N ALA A 18 2.60 9.72 2.65
CA ALA A 18 3.66 10.12 1.73
C ALA A 18 3.43 11.53 1.17
N GLU A 19 2.21 11.87 0.74
CA GLU A 19 1.89 13.22 0.29
C GLU A 19 2.12 14.28 1.37
N LYS A 20 1.71 14.00 2.62
CA LYS A 20 1.95 14.89 3.76
C LYS A 20 3.44 15.10 4.03
N VAL A 21 4.25 14.04 3.96
CA VAL A 21 5.69 14.15 4.11
C VAL A 21 6.29 14.99 2.99
N GLY A 22 5.89 14.76 1.74
CA GLY A 22 6.34 15.54 0.59
C GLY A 22 6.03 17.03 0.71
N MET A 23 4.82 17.39 1.18
CA MET A 23 4.46 18.78 1.47
C MET A 23 5.35 19.41 2.55
N LYS A 24 5.64 18.67 3.64
CA LYS A 24 6.52 19.18 4.71
C LYS A 24 7.96 19.38 4.25
N VAL A 25 8.49 18.48 3.40
CA VAL A 25 9.83 18.63 2.82
C VAL A 25 9.89 19.86 1.91
N SER A 26 8.84 20.09 1.11
CA SER A 26 8.73 21.31 0.29
C SER A 26 8.67 22.59 1.15
N GLU A 27 7.89 22.58 2.24
CA GLU A 27 7.85 23.68 3.20
C GLU A 27 9.22 23.95 3.83
N LEU A 28 9.95 22.90 4.18
CA LEU A 28 11.31 23.01 4.73
C LEU A 28 12.28 23.64 3.71
N GLY A 29 12.16 23.28 2.43
CA GLY A 29 12.89 23.92 1.33
C GLY A 29 12.65 25.42 1.25
N ALA A 30 11.37 25.84 1.27
CA ALA A 30 11.01 27.26 1.24
C ALA A 30 11.50 28.02 2.48
N LYS A 31 11.47 27.40 3.66
CA LYS A 31 12.04 27.99 4.90
C LYS A 31 13.55 28.12 4.81
N SER A 32 14.25 27.12 4.28
CA SER A 32 15.70 27.15 4.08
C SER A 32 16.13 28.28 3.14
N GLU A 33 15.34 28.56 2.10
CA GLU A 33 15.58 29.68 1.18
C GLU A 33 15.39 31.03 1.88
N LYS A 34 14.35 31.19 2.71
CA LYS A 34 14.17 32.39 3.54
C LYS A 34 15.34 32.63 4.49
N ILE A 35 15.84 31.58 5.15
CA ILE A 35 17.02 31.69 6.03
C ILE A 35 18.23 32.14 5.22
N SER A 36 18.43 31.59 4.02
CA SER A 36 19.50 32.01 3.09
C SER A 36 19.45 33.51 2.80
N MET A 37 18.27 34.06 2.51
CA MET A 37 18.08 35.50 2.22
C MET A 37 18.35 36.38 3.45
N ILE A 38 17.89 35.96 4.64
CA ILE A 38 18.13 36.69 5.89
C ILE A 38 19.62 36.72 6.19
N THR A 39 20.29 35.58 6.05
CA THR A 39 21.73 35.42 6.31
C THR A 39 22.55 36.32 5.38
N GLN A 40 22.20 36.37 4.10
CA GLN A 40 22.84 37.28 3.14
C GLN A 40 22.61 38.76 3.49
N THR A 41 21.43 39.10 3.99
CA THR A 41 21.11 40.46 4.47
C THR A 41 21.97 40.84 5.68
N ILE A 42 22.09 39.95 6.66
CA ILE A 42 22.94 40.14 7.85
C ILE A 42 24.41 40.33 7.44
N ARG A 43 24.89 39.55 6.47
CA ARG A 43 26.25 39.69 5.92
C ARG A 43 26.46 41.07 5.31
N GLY A 44 25.48 41.57 4.56
CA GLY A 44 25.48 42.92 3.99
C GLY A 44 25.55 44.01 5.05
N ILE A 45 24.69 43.93 6.08
CA ILE A 45 24.68 44.86 7.23
C ILE A 45 26.04 44.83 7.93
N THR A 46 26.56 43.64 8.19
CA THR A 46 27.83 43.43 8.90
C THR A 46 29.00 44.03 8.13
N SER A 47 29.03 43.91 6.80
CA SER A 47 30.02 44.55 5.94
C SER A 47 29.94 46.08 6.02
N GLN A 48 28.74 46.65 6.03
CA GLN A 48 28.54 48.09 6.21
C GLN A 48 29.00 48.57 7.59
N VAL A 49 28.66 47.84 8.66
CA VAL A 49 29.11 48.16 10.03
C VAL A 49 30.63 48.08 10.12
N ASN A 50 31.27 47.10 9.48
CA ASN A 50 32.72 46.99 9.41
C ASN A 50 33.34 48.24 8.75
N LEU A 51 32.81 48.67 7.60
CA LEU A 51 33.26 49.89 6.91
C LEU A 51 33.03 51.17 7.76
N LEU A 52 31.88 51.29 8.42
CA LEU A 52 31.57 52.40 9.33
C LEU A 52 32.55 52.45 10.51
N SER A 53 32.84 51.30 11.12
CA SER A 53 33.78 51.18 12.24
C SER A 53 35.23 51.50 11.83
N LEU A 54 35.61 51.14 10.60
CA LEU A 54 36.91 51.48 10.03
C LEU A 54 37.03 53.00 9.83
N ASN A 55 36.02 53.63 9.25
CA ASN A 55 36.01 55.09 9.07
C ASN A 55 36.04 55.82 10.41
N ALA A 56 35.29 55.34 11.41
CA ALA A 56 35.32 55.88 12.76
C ALA A 56 36.70 55.72 13.42
N SER A 57 37.38 54.59 13.20
CA SER A 57 38.74 54.36 13.70
C SER A 57 39.75 55.32 13.06
N ILE A 58 39.62 55.59 11.76
CA ILE A 58 40.46 56.55 11.02
C ILE A 58 40.25 57.97 11.56
N GLU A 59 39.00 58.39 11.74
CA GLU A 59 38.70 59.74 12.22
C GLU A 59 39.11 59.93 13.69
N ALA A 60 38.97 58.88 14.51
CA ALA A 60 39.47 58.87 15.88
C ALA A 60 41.00 59.00 15.94
N ALA A 61 41.74 58.34 15.05
CA ALA A 61 43.18 58.51 14.94
C ALA A 61 43.57 59.94 14.49
N ARG A 62 42.77 60.55 13.61
CA ARG A 62 42.96 61.92 13.11
C ARG A 62 42.74 62.98 14.20
N ALA A 63 41.85 62.73 15.15
CA ALA A 63 41.59 63.60 16.30
C ALA A 63 42.68 63.53 17.41
N GLY A 64 43.68 62.66 17.27
CA GLY A 64 44.80 62.55 18.21
C GLY A 64 44.38 62.16 19.63
N GLU A 65 44.86 62.88 20.65
CA GLU A 65 44.54 62.60 22.06
C GLU A 65 43.03 62.67 22.36
N ALA A 66 42.28 63.56 21.68
CA ALA A 66 40.84 63.70 21.88
C ALA A 66 40.02 62.50 21.33
N GLY A 67 40.59 61.73 20.41
CA GLY A 67 39.94 60.59 19.76
C GLY A 67 40.20 59.22 20.42
N LYS A 68 41.08 59.12 21.42
CA LYS A 68 41.47 57.82 22.03
C LYS A 68 40.30 56.98 22.51
N GLY A 69 39.31 57.58 23.18
CA GLY A 69 38.11 56.87 23.65
C GLY A 69 37.25 56.35 22.50
N PHE A 70 37.07 57.16 21.45
CA PHE A 70 36.33 56.77 20.24
C PHE A 70 37.05 55.67 19.44
N ALA A 71 38.38 55.67 19.42
CA ALA A 71 39.17 54.64 18.74
C ALA A 71 38.96 53.25 19.36
N VAL A 72 38.85 53.16 20.69
CA VAL A 72 38.57 51.89 21.40
C VAL A 72 37.19 51.37 21.05
N VAL A 73 36.18 52.24 21.06
CA VAL A 73 34.80 51.87 20.69
C VAL A 73 34.72 51.41 19.23
N ALA A 74 35.39 52.12 18.32
CA ALA A 74 35.41 51.76 16.91
C ALA A 74 36.09 50.40 16.65
N ALA A 75 37.18 50.10 17.38
CA ALA A 75 37.84 48.80 17.32
C ALA A 75 36.96 47.65 17.85
N GLU A 76 36.19 47.88 18.92
CA GLU A 76 35.28 46.86 19.45
C GLU A 76 34.09 46.60 18.51
N ILE A 77 33.53 47.65 17.91
CA ILE A 77 32.48 47.52 16.87
C ILE A 77 33.01 46.73 15.67
N LYS A 78 34.25 47.02 15.23
CA LYS A 78 34.89 46.29 14.13
C LYS A 78 35.00 44.81 14.44
N LYS A 79 35.47 44.47 15.64
CA LYS A 79 35.60 43.09 16.10
C LYS A 79 34.25 42.38 16.14
N LEU A 80 33.21 43.03 16.67
CA LEU A 80 31.84 42.51 16.67
C LEU A 80 31.32 42.25 15.24
N ALA A 81 31.63 43.15 14.31
CA ALA A 81 31.27 42.96 12.90
C ALA A 81 32.00 41.76 12.29
N ASP A 82 33.31 41.63 12.50
CA ASP A 82 34.07 40.48 11.97
C ASP A 82 33.56 39.15 12.55
N ASP A 83 33.24 39.08 13.84
CA ASP A 83 32.71 37.87 14.49
C ASP A 83 31.26 37.56 14.04
N THR A 84 30.44 38.58 13.80
CA THR A 84 29.10 38.42 13.21
C THR A 84 29.21 37.88 11.78
N ALA A 85 30.18 38.36 10.99
CA ALA A 85 30.39 37.92 9.62
C ALA A 85 30.79 36.44 9.56
N LYS A 86 31.69 36.00 10.45
CA LYS A 86 32.07 34.58 10.58
C LYS A 86 30.87 33.71 10.93
N SER A 87 30.10 34.10 11.94
CA SER A 87 28.90 33.37 12.35
C SER A 87 27.87 33.27 11.22
N THR A 88 27.75 34.34 10.42
CA THR A 88 26.86 34.38 9.26
C THR A 88 27.31 33.39 8.17
N VAL A 89 28.61 33.25 7.93
CA VAL A 89 29.17 32.25 6.99
C VAL A 89 28.93 30.83 7.49
N GLU A 90 29.07 30.58 8.79
CA GLU A 90 28.74 29.26 9.38
C GLU A 90 27.26 28.91 9.18
N ILE A 91 26.35 29.88 9.35
CA ILE A 91 24.92 29.69 9.06
C ILE A 91 24.70 29.42 7.57
N GLU A 92 25.38 30.13 6.65
CA GLU A 92 25.28 29.85 5.21
C GLU A 92 25.65 28.40 4.87
N ASN A 93 26.72 27.88 5.48
CA ASN A 93 27.15 26.48 5.29
C ASN A 93 26.09 25.48 5.78
N ILE A 94 25.56 25.68 6.99
CA ILE A 94 24.49 24.83 7.55
C ILE A 94 23.23 24.86 6.66
N VAL A 95 22.88 26.03 6.12
CA VAL A 95 21.75 26.17 5.19
C VAL A 95 22.01 25.43 3.88
N CYS A 96 23.23 25.43 3.36
CA CYS A 96 23.60 24.63 2.20
C CYS A 96 23.47 23.12 2.47
N GLU A 97 23.98 22.64 3.59
CA GLU A 97 23.83 21.23 4.01
C GLU A 97 22.34 20.85 4.13
N PHE A 98 21.51 21.71 4.72
CA PHE A 98 20.07 21.48 4.78
C PHE A 98 19.44 21.39 3.39
N LYS A 99 19.81 22.26 2.45
CA LYS A 99 19.32 22.21 1.07
C LYS A 99 19.66 20.88 0.40
N GLU A 100 20.88 20.37 0.59
CA GLU A 100 21.30 19.07 0.05
C GLU A 100 20.47 17.92 0.63
N ILE A 101 20.26 17.91 1.95
CA ILE A 101 19.42 16.92 2.63
C ILE A 101 17.98 16.99 2.09
N ILE A 102 17.40 18.18 1.98
CA ILE A 102 16.03 18.38 1.46
C ILE A 102 15.90 17.86 0.03
N LEU A 103 16.88 18.12 -0.83
CA LEU A 103 16.91 17.60 -2.20
C LEU A 103 17.03 16.07 -2.24
N GLY A 104 17.87 15.50 -1.37
CA GLY A 104 17.99 14.05 -1.19
C GLY A 104 16.67 13.42 -0.76
N THR A 105 16.06 13.93 0.30
CA THR A 105 14.77 13.46 0.81
C THR A 105 13.66 13.60 -0.24
N ASN A 106 13.64 14.68 -1.02
CA ASN A 106 12.66 14.83 -2.12
C ASN A 106 12.82 13.73 -3.18
N LYS A 107 14.05 13.34 -3.54
CA LYS A 107 14.28 12.23 -4.47
C LYS A 107 13.79 10.90 -3.89
N GLU A 108 14.10 10.63 -2.62
CA GLU A 108 13.62 9.43 -1.92
C GLU A 108 12.09 9.39 -1.85
N MET A 109 11.45 10.54 -1.64
CA MET A 109 9.98 10.65 -1.64
C MET A 109 9.34 10.34 -3.00
N ILE A 110 9.99 10.69 -4.11
CA ILE A 110 9.53 10.32 -5.45
C ILE A 110 9.56 8.80 -5.61
N VAL A 111 10.67 8.16 -5.24
CA VAL A 111 10.81 6.69 -5.27
C VAL A 111 9.78 6.03 -4.36
N ALA A 112 9.58 6.55 -3.14
CA ALA A 112 8.57 6.04 -2.21
C ALA A 112 7.16 6.11 -2.82
N LYS A 113 6.82 7.19 -3.53
CA LYS A 113 5.53 7.34 -4.22
C LYS A 113 5.34 6.30 -5.33
N GLU A 114 6.39 6.00 -6.09
CA GLU A 114 6.36 4.95 -7.10
C GLU A 114 6.10 3.58 -6.49
N VAL A 115 6.80 3.23 -5.40
CA VAL A 115 6.62 1.98 -4.67
C VAL A 115 5.20 1.86 -4.09
N ILE A 116 4.65 2.93 -3.52
CA ILE A 116 3.28 2.96 -3.02
C ILE A 116 2.26 2.74 -4.15
N ASN A 117 2.46 3.37 -5.31
CA ASN A 117 1.59 3.19 -6.47
C ASN A 117 1.64 1.75 -7.01
N ALA A 118 2.84 1.16 -7.09
CA ALA A 118 3.01 -0.24 -7.47
C ALA A 118 2.30 -1.18 -6.47
N THR A 119 2.48 -0.93 -5.17
CA THR A 119 1.82 -1.69 -4.10
C THR A 119 0.29 -1.58 -4.19
N SER A 120 -0.23 -0.39 -4.51
CA SER A 120 -1.66 -0.17 -4.72
C SER A 120 -2.23 -0.99 -5.86
N ARG A 121 -1.51 -1.02 -6.99
CA ARG A 121 -1.90 -1.85 -8.13
C ARG A 121 -1.90 -3.34 -7.76
N MET A 122 -0.84 -3.83 -7.12
CA MET A 122 -0.73 -5.23 -6.70
C MET A 122 -1.82 -5.63 -5.70
N SER A 123 -2.16 -4.74 -4.76
CA SER A 123 -3.26 -4.95 -3.82
C SER A 123 -4.61 -5.06 -4.53
N LYS A 124 -4.86 -4.23 -5.54
CA LYS A 124 -6.06 -4.31 -6.37
C LYS A 124 -6.15 -5.62 -7.17
N GLU A 125 -5.06 -6.03 -7.82
CA GLU A 125 -4.98 -7.28 -8.56
C GLU A 125 -5.20 -8.50 -7.64
N THR A 126 -4.62 -8.47 -6.45
CA THR A 126 -4.84 -9.48 -5.41
C THR A 126 -6.31 -9.54 -5.00
N GLY A 127 -6.97 -8.40 -4.82
CA GLY A 127 -8.40 -8.35 -4.48
C GLY A 127 -9.30 -8.96 -5.56
N ILE A 128 -8.98 -8.73 -6.84
CA ILE A 128 -9.68 -9.36 -7.96
C ILE A 128 -9.50 -10.88 -7.93
N ALA A 129 -8.27 -11.36 -7.75
CA ALA A 129 -7.98 -12.80 -7.68
C ALA A 129 -8.75 -13.49 -6.55
N PHE A 130 -8.81 -12.90 -5.36
CA PHE A 130 -9.59 -13.43 -4.25
C PHE A 130 -11.10 -13.43 -4.54
N SER A 131 -11.63 -12.40 -5.21
CA SER A 131 -13.04 -12.38 -5.63
C SER A 131 -13.35 -13.50 -6.64
N SER A 132 -12.42 -13.81 -7.53
CA SER A 132 -12.56 -14.94 -8.46
C SER A 132 -12.54 -16.28 -7.73
N ILE A 133 -11.66 -16.44 -6.73
CA ILE A 133 -11.63 -17.64 -5.88
C ILE A 133 -12.95 -17.81 -5.13
N ASP A 134 -13.47 -16.75 -4.51
CA ASP A 134 -14.74 -16.77 -3.78
C ASP A 134 -15.91 -17.21 -4.67
N THR A 135 -15.95 -16.71 -5.91
CA THR A 135 -16.95 -17.09 -6.92
C THR A 135 -16.79 -18.56 -7.34
N ALA A 136 -15.56 -19.02 -7.54
CA ALA A 136 -15.27 -20.41 -7.90
C ALA A 136 -15.68 -21.37 -6.78
N VAL A 137 -15.36 -21.05 -5.52
CA VAL A 137 -15.76 -21.83 -4.35
C VAL A 137 -17.28 -21.87 -4.21
N SER A 138 -17.96 -20.73 -4.35
CA SER A 138 -19.43 -20.68 -4.34
C SER A 138 -20.07 -21.55 -5.44
N THR A 139 -19.44 -21.61 -6.61
CA THR A 139 -19.89 -22.48 -7.71
C THR A 139 -19.67 -23.95 -7.39
N ILE A 140 -18.55 -24.31 -6.75
CA ILE A 140 -18.27 -25.68 -6.31
C ILE A 140 -19.33 -26.14 -5.30
N ILE A 141 -19.68 -25.29 -4.32
CA ILE A 141 -20.72 -25.60 -3.33
C ILE A 141 -22.05 -25.92 -4.03
N LYS A 142 -22.49 -25.08 -4.97
CA LYS A 142 -23.72 -25.35 -5.75
C LYS A 142 -23.65 -26.66 -6.53
N LYS A 143 -22.49 -26.99 -7.11
CA LYS A 143 -22.30 -28.25 -7.83
C LYS A 143 -22.36 -29.47 -6.90
N ILE A 144 -21.87 -29.34 -5.66
CA ILE A 144 -21.97 -30.37 -4.63
C ILE A 144 -23.45 -30.60 -4.28
N ASP A 145 -24.24 -29.55 -4.08
CA ASP A 145 -25.68 -29.68 -3.82
C ASP A 145 -26.40 -30.42 -4.94
N MET A 146 -26.13 -30.05 -6.20
CA MET A 146 -26.68 -30.75 -7.38
C MET A 146 -26.26 -32.23 -7.44
N LEU A 147 -25.04 -32.55 -7.02
CA LEU A 147 -24.53 -33.91 -6.95
C LEU A 147 -25.28 -34.73 -5.91
N VAL A 148 -25.55 -34.16 -4.73
CA VAL A 148 -26.34 -34.79 -3.67
C VAL A 148 -27.75 -35.10 -4.16
N ASP A 149 -28.41 -34.15 -4.84
CA ASP A 149 -29.73 -34.37 -5.44
C ASP A 149 -29.71 -35.47 -6.51
N GLY A 150 -28.66 -35.49 -7.33
CA GLY A 150 -28.43 -36.53 -8.33
C GLY A 150 -28.29 -37.93 -7.70
N ILE A 151 -27.53 -38.03 -6.61
CA ILE A 151 -27.36 -39.29 -5.84
C ILE A 151 -28.69 -39.75 -5.27
N ASN A 152 -29.50 -38.84 -4.71
CA ASN A 152 -30.83 -39.18 -4.19
C ASN A 152 -31.76 -39.72 -5.27
N ARG A 153 -31.74 -39.12 -6.47
CA ARG A 153 -32.49 -39.63 -7.65
C ARG A 153 -31.99 -41.01 -8.09
N ILE A 154 -30.68 -41.21 -8.16
CA ILE A 154 -30.10 -42.52 -8.50
C ILE A 154 -30.55 -43.58 -7.50
N ASN A 155 -30.53 -43.26 -6.20
CA ASN A 155 -30.93 -44.21 -5.16
C ASN A 155 -32.42 -44.58 -5.26
N LYS A 156 -33.28 -43.61 -5.62
CA LYS A 156 -34.70 -43.88 -5.90
C LYS A 156 -34.88 -44.79 -7.11
N ASN A 157 -34.21 -44.49 -8.24
CA ASN A 157 -34.28 -45.31 -9.44
C ASN A 157 -33.75 -46.74 -9.21
N LYS A 158 -32.70 -46.87 -8.38
CA LYS A 158 -32.19 -48.17 -7.94
C LYS A 158 -33.28 -48.96 -7.21
N GLN A 159 -33.98 -48.35 -6.25
CA GLN A 159 -35.07 -49.02 -5.52
C GLN A 159 -36.20 -49.47 -6.45
N GLU A 160 -36.60 -48.62 -7.41
CA GLU A 160 -37.62 -48.97 -8.41
C GLU A 160 -37.17 -50.14 -9.30
N THR A 161 -35.91 -50.13 -9.74
CA THR A 161 -35.33 -51.20 -10.55
C THR A 161 -35.27 -52.52 -9.77
N THR A 162 -34.89 -52.49 -8.49
CA THR A 162 -34.87 -53.68 -7.63
C THR A 162 -36.27 -54.28 -7.48
N ARG A 163 -37.31 -53.45 -7.26
CA ARG A 163 -38.70 -53.94 -7.21
C ARG A 163 -39.14 -54.59 -8.51
N ALA A 164 -38.83 -53.98 -9.65
CA ALA A 164 -39.17 -54.56 -10.95
C ALA A 164 -38.50 -55.94 -11.17
N ILE A 165 -37.28 -56.12 -10.68
CA ILE A 165 -36.58 -57.42 -10.73
C ILE A 165 -37.26 -58.45 -9.83
N GLU A 166 -37.72 -58.06 -8.63
CA GLU A 166 -38.48 -58.91 -7.72
C GLU A 166 -39.80 -59.36 -8.38
N ASP A 167 -40.54 -58.44 -8.98
CA ASP A 167 -41.80 -58.72 -9.70
C ASP A 167 -41.58 -59.70 -10.87
N ILE A 168 -40.53 -59.48 -11.68
CA ILE A 168 -40.18 -60.38 -12.79
C ILE A 168 -39.83 -61.78 -12.28
N SER A 169 -39.11 -61.87 -11.15
CA SER A 169 -38.74 -63.15 -10.55
C SER A 169 -39.98 -63.92 -10.09
N ALA A 170 -40.91 -63.25 -9.41
CA ALA A 170 -42.18 -63.84 -8.98
C ALA A 170 -43.03 -64.35 -10.16
N VAL A 171 -43.14 -63.55 -11.22
CA VAL A 171 -43.86 -63.96 -12.45
C VAL A 171 -43.18 -65.15 -13.14
N SER A 172 -41.86 -65.18 -13.17
CA SER A 172 -41.09 -66.27 -13.75
C SER A 172 -41.30 -67.58 -12.98
N GLU A 173 -41.30 -67.53 -11.66
CA GLU A 173 -41.55 -68.68 -10.78
C GLU A 173 -42.98 -69.22 -10.95
N GLN A 174 -43.98 -68.33 -10.99
CA GLN A 174 -45.37 -68.71 -11.27
C GLN A 174 -45.55 -69.32 -12.66
N SER A 175 -44.84 -68.78 -13.67
CA SER A 175 -44.88 -69.31 -15.04
C SER A 175 -44.25 -70.70 -15.13
N ALA A 176 -43.15 -70.94 -14.41
CA ALA A 176 -42.52 -72.26 -14.32
C ALA A 176 -43.47 -73.28 -13.65
N SER A 177 -44.06 -72.94 -12.51
CA SER A 177 -45.07 -73.77 -11.81
C SER A 177 -46.25 -74.11 -12.72
N THR A 178 -46.80 -73.11 -13.42
CA THR A 178 -47.91 -73.32 -14.35
C THR A 178 -47.52 -74.27 -15.49
N THR A 179 -46.29 -74.15 -16.00
CA THR A 179 -45.77 -75.03 -17.06
C THR A 179 -45.62 -76.46 -16.57
N GLU A 180 -45.13 -76.65 -15.33
CA GLU A 180 -45.04 -77.96 -14.68
C GLU A 180 -46.42 -78.59 -14.47
N GLU A 181 -47.44 -77.81 -14.10
CA GLU A 181 -48.82 -78.30 -13.95
C GLU A 181 -49.48 -78.69 -15.29
N ILE A 182 -49.16 -77.98 -16.37
CA ILE A 182 -49.66 -78.29 -17.73
C ILE A 182 -49.02 -79.58 -18.28
N TYR A 183 -47.76 -79.86 -17.92
CA TYR A 183 -47.02 -81.02 -18.42
C TYR A 183 -47.75 -82.37 -18.21
N PRO A 184 -48.28 -82.73 -17.02
CA PRO A 184 -49.05 -83.96 -16.82
C PRO A 184 -50.44 -83.93 -17.48
N LEU A 185 -51.07 -82.76 -17.67
CA LEU A 185 -52.36 -82.66 -18.37
C LEU A 185 -52.26 -83.02 -19.86
N ARG A 186 -51.12 -82.71 -20.48
CA ARG A 186 -50.83 -83.08 -21.88
C ARG A 186 -50.72 -84.59 -22.10
N TYR A 187 -50.34 -85.36 -21.08
CA TYR A 187 -50.29 -86.83 -21.16
C TYR A 187 -51.63 -87.51 -20.84
N LYS A 188 -52.56 -86.83 -20.15
CA LYS A 188 -53.92 -87.34 -19.88
C LYS A 188 -54.87 -87.25 -21.08
N ASN A 189 -54.63 -86.34 -22.02
CA ASN A 189 -55.46 -86.12 -23.21
C ASN A 189 -54.94 -86.80 -24.50
N ARG A 190 -54.04 -87.79 -24.39
CA ARG A 190 -53.77 -88.70 -25.51
C ARG A 190 -54.91 -89.72 -25.60
N PRO A 191 -55.65 -89.80 -26.71
CA PRO A 191 -56.66 -90.85 -26.87
C PRO A 191 -55.95 -92.22 -26.90
N LEU A 192 -56.40 -93.12 -26.03
CA LEU A 192 -56.25 -94.56 -26.28
C LEU A 192 -57.23 -94.89 -27.40
N VAL A 193 -56.74 -95.65 -28.38
CA VAL A 193 -57.42 -96.20 -29.56
C VAL A 193 -58.93 -96.32 -29.43
#